data_AF-A0A3B9J036-F1
#
_entry.id   AF-A0A3B9J036-F1
#
_cell.length_a   1.000
_cell.length_b   1.000
_cell.length_c   1.000
_cell.angle_alpha   90.00
_cell.angle_beta   90.00
_cell.angle_gamma   90.00
#
_symmetry.space_group_name_H-M   'P 1'
#
loop_
_entity.id
_entity.type
_entity.pdbx_description
1 polymer ?
#
loop_
_entity_poly.entity_id
_entity_poly.type
_entity_poly.pdbx_seq_one_letter_code
_entity_poly.pdbx_strand_id
1 'polypeptide(L)'
;MDFKIKDKVLIKCVREEFSGEAVIPDDVEVIGNNSFTGRDKIKNIVIPDSVVRIGLNAFADCINLESINIPESVTEIGSGAFQRCKKLTDISIPKTVGNIGASAFSGTAWLESHNEKFVVEGNNILIKYNGDDENVIIPQGVKVIGESVFCCKNMRSVSIPDSVEYIGNSAFFDCENLESVTVPENVKYIGSQAFAGCINLKTADIPDSVSERGVYVFAECTSLESIMRLKYTGDSNFNVTSGNIYSVIAVEKGFDGKDVYRIIDNNLEDRIYSADLFEKEY
;
A
#
# COMPACT_ATOMS: atom_id res chain seq x y z
N MET A 1 -22.53 -30.54 -5.29
CA MET A 1 -21.18 -29.96 -5.50
C MET A 1 -21.05 -28.81 -4.54
N ASP A 2 -19.90 -28.69 -3.88
CA ASP A 2 -19.73 -27.76 -2.76
C ASP A 2 -19.20 -26.41 -3.24
N PHE A 3 -18.53 -26.42 -4.40
CA PHE A 3 -17.88 -25.28 -5.02
C PHE A 3 -18.25 -25.18 -6.50
N LYS A 4 -18.33 -23.94 -7.00
CA LYS A 4 -18.33 -23.61 -8.41
C LYS A 4 -16.90 -23.22 -8.79
N ILE A 5 -16.27 -24.04 -9.63
CA ILE A 5 -14.90 -23.86 -10.10
C ILE A 5 -14.92 -23.72 -11.62
N LYS A 6 -14.09 -22.83 -12.16
CA LYS A 6 -13.87 -22.67 -13.59
C LYS A 6 -12.41 -22.31 -13.82
N ASP A 7 -11.75 -23.00 -14.75
CA ASP A 7 -10.36 -22.72 -15.13
C ASP A 7 -9.43 -22.64 -13.91
N LYS A 8 -9.56 -23.59 -12.97
CA LYS A 8 -8.82 -23.65 -11.69
C LYS A 8 -9.08 -22.48 -10.72
N VAL A 9 -10.08 -21.65 -10.98
CA VAL A 9 -10.52 -20.58 -10.08
C VAL A 9 -11.76 -21.02 -9.32
N LEU A 10 -11.70 -21.00 -7.98
CA LEU A 10 -12.87 -21.17 -7.14
C LEU A 10 -13.68 -19.88 -7.17
N ILE A 11 -14.78 -19.89 -7.94
CA ILE A 11 -15.65 -18.71 -8.13
C ILE A 11 -16.57 -18.52 -6.93
N LYS A 12 -17.12 -19.61 -6.39
CA LYS A 12 -18.11 -19.54 -5.31
C LYS A 12 -18.20 -20.84 -4.52
N CYS A 13 -18.20 -20.75 -3.20
CA CYS A 13 -18.70 -21.79 -2.31
C CYS A 13 -20.24 -21.77 -2.37
N VAL A 14 -20.86 -22.87 -2.82
CA VAL A 14 -22.32 -22.97 -2.99
C VAL A 14 -22.99 -23.75 -1.87
N ARG A 15 -22.22 -24.47 -1.05
CA ARG A 15 -22.71 -25.17 0.13
C ARG A 15 -22.85 -24.20 1.31
N GLU A 16 -24.02 -24.20 1.93
CA GLU A 16 -24.36 -23.33 3.06
C GLU A 16 -23.85 -23.87 4.40
N GLU A 17 -23.75 -25.21 4.53
CA GLU A 17 -23.36 -25.88 5.77
C GLU A 17 -22.43 -27.05 5.48
N PHE A 18 -21.35 -27.15 6.24
CA PHE A 18 -20.42 -28.27 6.21
C PHE A 18 -20.52 -29.00 7.55
N SER A 19 -20.60 -30.33 7.54
CA SER A 19 -20.57 -31.16 8.76
C SER A 19 -19.15 -31.28 9.36
N GLY A 20 -18.16 -30.66 8.73
CA GLY A 20 -16.74 -30.66 9.07
C GLY A 20 -16.04 -29.51 8.35
N GLU A 21 -14.85 -29.77 7.83
CA GLU A 21 -14.05 -28.76 7.11
C GLU A 21 -14.54 -28.56 5.67
N ALA A 22 -14.45 -27.33 5.17
CA ALA A 22 -14.62 -27.06 3.75
C ALA A 22 -13.27 -27.27 3.04
N VAL A 23 -13.13 -28.41 2.36
CA VAL A 23 -11.89 -28.78 1.66
C VAL A 23 -11.94 -28.30 0.21
N ILE A 24 -11.10 -27.32 -0.13
CA ILE A 24 -10.99 -26.81 -1.51
C ILE A 24 -10.25 -27.86 -2.37
N PRO A 25 -10.73 -28.17 -3.60
CA PRO A 25 -10.10 -29.18 -4.45
C PRO A 25 -8.65 -28.85 -4.86
N ASP A 26 -7.81 -29.89 -4.91
CA ASP A 26 -6.35 -29.79 -5.14
C ASP A 26 -5.94 -29.15 -6.48
N ASP A 27 -6.84 -29.01 -7.45
CA ASP A 27 -6.56 -28.39 -8.75
C ASP A 27 -6.85 -26.87 -8.78
N VAL A 28 -7.35 -26.30 -7.69
CA VAL A 28 -7.64 -24.86 -7.58
C VAL A 28 -6.35 -24.07 -7.38
N GLU A 29 -6.07 -23.15 -8.30
CA GLU A 29 -4.91 -22.25 -8.22
C GLU A 29 -5.28 -20.87 -7.65
N VAL A 30 -6.54 -20.47 -7.74
CA VAL A 30 -7.01 -19.15 -7.26
C VAL A 30 -8.31 -19.28 -6.49
N ILE A 31 -8.32 -18.73 -5.27
CA ILE A 31 -9.56 -18.48 -4.54
C ILE A 31 -10.09 -17.14 -5.03
N GLY A 32 -11.19 -17.17 -5.78
CA GLY A 32 -11.72 -16.01 -6.49
C GLY A 32 -12.31 -14.95 -5.57
N ASN A 33 -12.53 -13.77 -6.14
CA ASN A 33 -13.13 -12.65 -5.42
C ASN A 33 -14.50 -13.04 -4.86
N ASN A 34 -14.74 -12.68 -3.60
CA ASN A 34 -15.97 -12.92 -2.86
C ASN A 34 -16.41 -14.39 -2.76
N SER A 35 -15.52 -15.35 -2.98
CA SER A 35 -15.93 -16.75 -3.19
C SER A 35 -16.55 -17.43 -1.96
N PHE A 36 -16.15 -17.01 -0.76
CA PHE A 36 -16.68 -17.44 0.55
C PHE A 36 -17.30 -16.27 1.33
N THR A 37 -17.56 -15.11 0.73
CA THR A 37 -18.07 -13.96 1.49
C THR A 37 -19.37 -14.29 2.22
N GLY A 38 -19.43 -13.94 3.50
CA GLY A 38 -20.61 -14.12 4.35
C GLY A 38 -20.92 -15.57 4.71
N ARG A 39 -19.98 -16.51 4.53
CA ARG A 39 -20.14 -17.92 4.92
C ARG A 39 -20.01 -18.09 6.42
N ASP A 40 -21.00 -17.57 7.14
CA ASP A 40 -21.05 -17.46 8.59
C ASP A 40 -21.14 -18.80 9.33
N LYS A 41 -21.43 -19.92 8.68
CA LYS A 41 -21.48 -21.24 9.32
C LYS A 41 -20.17 -22.04 9.22
N ILE A 42 -19.23 -21.61 8.37
CA ILE A 42 -17.97 -22.33 8.17
C ILE A 42 -17.00 -21.97 9.28
N LYS A 43 -16.41 -22.99 9.91
CA LYS A 43 -15.42 -22.84 10.98
C LYS A 43 -13.98 -23.09 10.55
N ASN A 44 -13.80 -24.01 9.61
CA ASN A 44 -12.51 -24.50 9.15
C ASN A 44 -12.54 -24.65 7.63
N ILE A 45 -11.49 -24.19 6.97
CA ILE A 45 -11.31 -24.28 5.52
C ILE A 45 -9.92 -24.84 5.27
N VAL A 46 -9.83 -25.86 4.42
CA VAL A 46 -8.56 -26.42 3.97
C VAL A 46 -8.27 -25.85 2.57
N ILE A 47 -7.19 -25.07 2.49
CA ILE A 47 -6.67 -24.52 1.23
C ILE A 47 -5.55 -25.46 0.73
N PRO A 48 -5.62 -25.99 -0.51
CA PRO A 48 -4.59 -26.87 -1.04
C PRO A 48 -3.34 -26.10 -1.47
N ASP A 49 -2.20 -26.79 -1.49
CA ASP A 49 -0.89 -26.22 -1.86
C ASP A 49 -0.80 -25.72 -3.31
N SER A 50 -1.80 -25.99 -4.16
CA SER A 50 -1.88 -25.45 -5.51
C SER A 50 -2.33 -23.99 -5.56
N VAL A 51 -2.93 -23.46 -4.49
CA VAL A 51 -3.44 -22.08 -4.46
C VAL A 51 -2.29 -21.09 -4.39
N VAL A 52 -2.18 -20.25 -5.42
CA VAL A 52 -1.16 -19.18 -5.50
C VAL A 52 -1.71 -17.81 -5.12
N ARG A 53 -3.03 -17.63 -5.11
CA ARG A 53 -3.67 -16.33 -4.83
C ARG A 53 -5.02 -16.43 -4.13
N ILE A 54 -5.22 -15.55 -3.17
CA ILE A 54 -6.49 -15.32 -2.47
C ILE A 54 -7.07 -13.97 -2.89
N GLY A 55 -8.26 -13.97 -3.48
CA GLY A 55 -8.88 -12.80 -4.09
C GLY A 55 -9.49 -11.79 -3.11
N LEU A 56 -9.95 -10.69 -3.68
CA LEU A 56 -10.64 -9.61 -2.96
C LEU A 56 -11.87 -10.15 -2.22
N ASN A 57 -11.97 -9.82 -0.93
CA ASN A 57 -13.05 -10.25 -0.04
C ASN A 57 -13.30 -11.77 0.00
N ALA A 58 -12.34 -12.60 -0.42
CA ALA A 58 -12.52 -14.03 -0.64
C ALA A 58 -13.24 -14.74 0.53
N PHE A 59 -12.89 -14.41 1.77
CA PHE A 59 -13.47 -14.92 3.02
C PHE A 59 -14.09 -13.83 3.89
N ALA A 60 -14.34 -12.62 3.36
CA ALA A 60 -14.93 -11.54 4.14
C ALA A 60 -16.24 -11.99 4.83
N ASP A 61 -16.49 -11.56 6.06
CA ASP A 61 -17.67 -11.92 6.85
C ASP A 61 -17.85 -13.43 7.13
N CYS A 62 -16.80 -14.26 7.02
CA CYS A 62 -16.81 -15.61 7.59
C CYS A 62 -16.67 -15.53 9.12
N ILE A 63 -17.71 -15.00 9.79
CA ILE A 63 -17.65 -14.58 11.20
C ILE A 63 -17.37 -15.71 12.20
N ASN A 64 -17.57 -16.98 11.81
CA ASN A 64 -17.28 -18.16 12.62
C ASN A 64 -16.03 -18.94 12.18
N LEU A 65 -15.27 -18.47 11.19
CA LEU A 65 -13.98 -19.05 10.83
C LEU A 65 -13.03 -18.84 12.02
N GLU A 66 -12.51 -19.93 12.59
CA GLU A 66 -11.70 -19.93 13.81
C GLU A 66 -10.20 -20.01 13.48
N SER A 67 -9.84 -20.86 12.50
CA SER A 67 -8.48 -21.00 11.98
C SER A 67 -8.46 -21.19 10.46
N ILE A 68 -7.34 -20.79 9.85
CA ILE A 68 -7.05 -21.10 8.45
C ILE A 68 -5.54 -21.15 8.20
N ASN A 69 -5.08 -22.19 7.51
CA ASN A 69 -3.70 -22.29 7.07
C ASN A 69 -3.57 -21.72 5.65
N ILE A 70 -2.67 -20.75 5.47
CA ILE A 70 -2.34 -20.19 4.16
C ILE A 70 -1.13 -20.97 3.63
N PRO A 71 -1.23 -21.70 2.49
CA PRO A 71 -0.13 -22.52 2.03
C PRO A 71 1.04 -21.68 1.50
N GLU A 72 2.25 -22.24 1.56
CA GLU A 72 3.50 -21.58 1.15
C GLU A 72 3.54 -21.19 -0.34
N SER A 73 2.64 -21.71 -1.17
CA SER A 73 2.48 -21.32 -2.57
C SER A 73 1.77 -19.97 -2.77
N VAL A 74 1.08 -19.44 -1.76
CA VAL A 74 0.36 -18.17 -1.87
C VAL A 74 1.34 -17.00 -1.92
N THR A 75 1.25 -16.21 -2.99
CA THR A 75 2.07 -15.01 -3.16
C THR A 75 1.29 -13.71 -2.93
N GLU A 76 -0.03 -13.76 -2.96
CA GLU A 76 -0.91 -12.59 -2.91
C GLU A 76 -2.20 -12.84 -2.13
N ILE A 77 -2.52 -11.91 -1.22
CA ILE A 77 -3.78 -11.85 -0.47
C ILE A 77 -4.48 -10.52 -0.80
N GLY A 78 -5.65 -10.59 -1.42
CA GLY A 78 -6.40 -9.43 -1.89
C GLY A 78 -7.00 -8.58 -0.77
N SER A 79 -7.41 -7.36 -1.12
CA SER A 79 -8.04 -6.42 -0.19
C SER A 79 -9.29 -7.03 0.43
N GLY A 80 -9.44 -6.85 1.74
CA GLY A 80 -10.55 -7.39 2.53
C GLY A 80 -10.68 -8.92 2.57
N ALA A 81 -9.68 -9.68 2.11
CA ALA A 81 -9.78 -11.14 1.97
C ALA A 81 -10.34 -11.87 3.21
N PHE A 82 -9.99 -11.45 4.42
CA PHE A 82 -10.46 -11.97 5.70
C PHE A 82 -11.16 -10.91 6.56
N GLN A 83 -11.64 -9.83 5.93
CA GLN A 83 -12.28 -8.72 6.63
C GLN A 83 -13.47 -9.23 7.46
N ARG A 84 -13.57 -8.81 8.73
CA ARG A 84 -14.62 -9.18 9.67
C ARG A 84 -14.76 -10.69 9.93
N CYS A 85 -13.71 -11.49 9.74
CA CYS A 85 -13.65 -12.85 10.29
C CYS A 85 -13.43 -12.79 11.81
N LYS A 86 -14.47 -12.43 12.55
CA LYS A 86 -14.40 -12.03 13.98
C LYS A 86 -13.84 -13.08 14.92
N LYS A 87 -13.93 -14.37 14.58
CA LYS A 87 -13.39 -15.47 15.38
C LYS A 87 -12.04 -15.99 14.91
N LEU A 88 -11.51 -15.45 13.81
CA LEU A 88 -10.24 -15.92 13.26
C LEU A 88 -9.12 -15.49 14.19
N THR A 89 -8.57 -16.44 14.95
CA THR A 89 -7.47 -16.22 15.89
C THR A 89 -6.18 -16.89 15.46
N ASP A 90 -6.28 -17.96 14.67
CA ASP A 90 -5.14 -18.78 14.27
C ASP A 90 -4.96 -18.76 12.75
N ILE A 91 -4.02 -17.94 12.31
CA ILE A 91 -3.60 -17.81 10.91
C ILE A 91 -2.11 -17.49 10.89
N SER A 92 -1.39 -18.15 9.99
CA SER A 92 0.01 -17.85 9.69
C SER A 92 0.11 -17.32 8.27
N ILE A 93 0.82 -16.20 8.09
CA ILE A 93 1.05 -15.59 6.78
C ILE A 93 2.44 -16.02 6.29
N PRO A 94 2.54 -16.87 5.24
CA PRO A 94 3.83 -17.38 4.81
C PRO A 94 4.70 -16.28 4.19
N LYS A 95 6.02 -16.46 4.29
CA LYS A 95 7.01 -15.48 3.80
C LYS A 95 7.00 -15.31 2.28
N THR A 96 6.32 -16.19 1.56
CA THR A 96 6.09 -16.10 0.11
C THR A 96 5.03 -15.07 -0.25
N VAL A 97 4.18 -14.66 0.69
CA VAL A 97 3.21 -13.58 0.49
C VAL A 97 3.95 -12.26 0.32
N GLY A 98 4.00 -11.78 -0.92
CA GLY A 98 4.63 -10.51 -1.29
C GLY A 98 3.66 -9.32 -1.33
N ASN A 99 2.35 -9.57 -1.30
CA ASN A 99 1.33 -8.53 -1.32
C ASN A 99 0.13 -8.88 -0.42
N ILE A 100 -0.29 -7.92 0.39
CA ILE A 100 -1.46 -7.98 1.28
C ILE A 100 -2.27 -6.69 1.05
N GLY A 101 -3.47 -6.81 0.50
CA GLY A 101 -4.31 -5.66 0.17
C GLY A 101 -4.96 -4.98 1.39
N ALA A 102 -5.49 -3.78 1.18
CA ALA A 102 -6.19 -2.99 2.22
C ALA A 102 -7.14 -3.83 3.05
N SER A 103 -7.06 -3.64 4.37
CA SER A 103 -8.02 -4.22 5.33
C SER A 103 -8.16 -5.74 5.23
N ALA A 104 -7.20 -6.47 4.61
CA ALA A 104 -7.28 -7.91 4.42
C ALA A 104 -7.62 -8.65 5.71
N PHE A 105 -7.10 -8.20 6.86
CA PHE A 105 -7.35 -8.79 8.18
C PHE A 105 -8.10 -7.86 9.15
N SER A 106 -8.72 -6.79 8.65
CA SER A 106 -9.44 -5.83 9.49
C SER A 106 -10.64 -6.49 10.18
N GLY A 107 -10.77 -6.31 11.50
CA GLY A 107 -11.86 -6.91 12.29
C GLY A 107 -11.73 -8.42 12.49
N THR A 108 -10.52 -8.96 12.35
CA THR A 108 -10.17 -10.32 12.78
C THR A 108 -9.67 -10.29 14.22
N ALA A 109 -10.01 -11.31 15.02
CA ALA A 109 -9.47 -11.41 16.38
C ALA A 109 -7.95 -11.55 16.38
N TRP A 110 -7.39 -12.18 15.33
CA TRP A 110 -5.95 -12.28 15.09
C TRP A 110 -5.31 -10.89 14.99
N LEU A 111 -5.71 -10.03 14.05
CA LEU A 111 -5.10 -8.70 13.89
C LEU A 111 -5.38 -7.77 15.08
N GLU A 112 -6.52 -7.95 15.75
CA GLU A 112 -6.87 -7.20 16.96
C GLU A 112 -6.03 -7.62 18.18
N SER A 113 -5.55 -8.87 18.22
CA SER A 113 -4.67 -9.35 19.29
C SER A 113 -3.21 -8.90 19.17
N HIS A 114 -2.81 -8.36 18.01
CA HIS A 114 -1.49 -7.77 17.79
C HIS A 114 -1.39 -6.41 18.49
N ASN A 115 -0.69 -6.41 19.62
CA ASN A 115 -0.50 -5.25 20.50
C ASN A 115 0.81 -4.50 20.24
N GLU A 116 1.70 -5.06 19.43
CA GLU A 116 2.93 -4.40 19.03
C GLU A 116 2.64 -3.17 18.16
N LYS A 117 3.55 -2.20 18.22
CA LYS A 117 3.39 -0.92 17.53
C LYS A 117 3.38 -1.06 16.01
N PHE A 118 4.14 -2.01 15.47
CA PHE A 118 4.25 -2.28 14.04
C PHE A 118 3.99 -3.76 13.80
N VAL A 119 2.91 -4.08 13.10
CA VAL A 119 2.55 -5.46 12.73
C VAL A 119 3.11 -5.75 11.35
N VAL A 120 4.12 -6.62 11.27
CA VAL A 120 4.86 -6.93 10.04
C VAL A 120 4.75 -8.41 9.72
N GLU A 121 4.25 -8.73 8.53
CA GLU A 121 3.84 -10.09 8.14
C GLU A 121 4.28 -10.45 6.72
N GLY A 122 4.20 -11.73 6.37
CA GLY A 122 4.58 -12.24 5.05
C GLY A 122 6.04 -11.93 4.71
N ASN A 123 6.30 -11.43 3.51
CA ASN A 123 7.64 -11.01 3.06
C ASN A 123 8.00 -9.60 3.57
N ASN A 124 7.94 -9.39 4.89
CA ASN A 124 8.23 -8.11 5.57
C ASN A 124 7.30 -6.95 5.15
N ILE A 125 6.00 -7.22 5.12
CA ILE A 125 4.95 -6.25 4.80
C ILE A 125 4.44 -5.66 6.12
N LEU A 126 4.60 -4.35 6.31
CA LEU A 126 3.95 -3.65 7.40
C LEU A 126 2.45 -3.53 7.07
N ILE A 127 1.60 -4.19 7.85
CA ILE A 127 0.15 -4.26 7.59
C ILE A 127 -0.69 -3.45 8.58
N LYS A 128 -0.10 -3.02 9.70
CA LYS A 128 -0.79 -2.21 10.71
C LYS A 128 0.22 -1.44 11.55
N TYR A 129 -0.16 -0.21 11.90
CA TYR A 129 0.52 0.61 12.88
C TYR A 129 -0.44 0.93 14.03
N ASN A 130 -0.05 0.58 15.26
CA ASN A 130 -0.85 0.77 16.48
C ASN A 130 -0.37 1.96 17.33
N GLY A 131 0.51 2.81 16.81
CA GLY A 131 1.06 3.96 17.54
C GLY A 131 0.31 5.28 17.27
N ASP A 132 0.62 6.28 18.09
CA ASP A 132 0.11 7.65 17.99
C ASP A 132 1.22 8.71 18.02
N ASP A 133 2.46 8.27 17.80
CA ASP A 133 3.65 9.10 17.91
C ASP A 133 3.70 10.26 16.92
N GLU A 134 4.26 11.38 17.36
CA GLU A 134 4.58 12.52 16.48
C GLU A 134 5.72 12.19 15.50
N ASN A 135 6.67 11.34 15.90
CA ASN A 135 7.84 10.96 15.10
C ASN A 135 7.86 9.44 14.93
N VAL A 136 7.46 8.97 13.75
CA VAL A 136 7.37 7.54 13.47
C VAL A 136 8.68 7.04 12.85
N ILE A 137 9.26 6.00 13.43
CA ILE A 137 10.45 5.33 12.89
C ILE A 137 10.02 3.94 12.46
N ILE A 138 9.93 3.71 11.15
CA ILE A 138 9.54 2.41 10.60
C ILE A 138 10.70 1.42 10.83
N PRO A 139 10.45 0.21 11.34
CA PRO A 139 11.51 -0.76 11.63
C PRO A 139 12.33 -1.16 10.41
N GLN A 140 13.63 -1.34 10.60
CA GLN A 140 14.52 -1.90 9.57
C GLN A 140 14.06 -3.29 9.14
N GLY A 141 14.22 -3.60 7.85
CA GLY A 141 13.83 -4.87 7.27
C GLY A 141 12.42 -4.88 6.69
N VAL A 142 11.56 -3.90 7.02
CA VAL A 142 10.29 -3.66 6.31
C VAL A 142 10.60 -3.40 4.85
N LYS A 143 9.99 -4.20 3.96
CA LYS A 143 10.12 -4.07 2.50
C LYS A 143 8.94 -3.37 1.86
N VAL A 144 7.75 -3.56 2.42
CA VAL A 144 6.52 -2.99 1.89
C VAL A 144 5.80 -2.26 3.02
N ILE A 145 5.50 -0.99 2.81
CA ILE A 145 4.49 -0.29 3.61
C ILE A 145 3.15 -0.60 2.97
N GLY A 146 2.31 -1.38 3.66
CA GLY A 146 1.01 -1.81 3.15
C GLY A 146 0.02 -0.68 2.89
N GLU A 147 -1.08 -1.03 2.26
CA GLU A 147 -2.17 -0.11 1.94
C GLU A 147 -2.87 0.40 3.21
N SER A 148 -3.10 1.72 3.30
CA SER A 148 -3.80 2.39 4.41
C SER A 148 -3.27 2.07 5.81
N VAL A 149 -1.95 1.87 5.96
CA VAL A 149 -1.32 1.49 7.23
C VAL A 149 -1.28 2.63 8.24
N PHE A 150 -0.95 3.84 7.79
CA PHE A 150 -0.85 5.03 8.64
C PHE A 150 -2.07 5.93 8.42
N CYS A 151 -3.06 5.80 9.30
CA CYS A 151 -4.19 6.73 9.43
C CYS A 151 -3.99 7.65 10.65
N CYS A 152 -2.76 8.15 10.85
CA CYS A 152 -2.34 8.80 12.09
C CYS A 152 -2.42 10.32 11.99
N LYS A 153 -3.31 10.92 12.78
CA LYS A 153 -3.46 12.38 12.82
C LYS A 153 -2.34 13.09 13.57
N ASN A 154 -1.60 12.43 14.47
CA ASN A 154 -0.56 13.09 15.27
C ASN A 154 0.84 13.12 14.61
N MET A 155 1.07 12.29 13.59
CA MET A 155 2.39 12.12 13.00
C MET A 155 2.83 13.41 12.27
N ARG A 156 3.96 13.97 12.69
CA ARG A 156 4.61 15.14 12.08
C ARG A 156 5.80 14.77 11.22
N SER A 157 6.48 13.67 11.55
CA SER A 157 7.59 13.13 10.76
C SER A 157 7.56 11.61 10.68
N VAL A 158 8.09 11.08 9.58
CA VAL A 158 8.29 9.64 9.39
C VAL A 158 9.70 9.36 8.86
N SER A 159 10.38 8.40 9.49
CA SER A 159 11.62 7.83 9.00
C SER A 159 11.33 6.50 8.32
N ILE A 160 11.49 6.49 7.00
CA ILE A 160 11.31 5.31 6.14
C ILE A 160 12.70 4.67 5.92
N PRO A 161 12.92 3.40 6.28
CA PRO A 161 14.22 2.77 6.16
C PRO A 161 14.54 2.39 4.72
N ASP A 162 15.83 2.34 4.38
CA ASP A 162 16.33 1.97 3.05
C ASP A 162 15.91 0.56 2.60
N SER A 163 15.43 -0.29 3.50
CA SER A 163 14.89 -1.61 3.12
C SER A 163 13.55 -1.54 2.38
N VAL A 164 12.84 -0.41 2.44
CA VAL A 164 11.53 -0.26 1.80
C VAL A 164 11.70 -0.16 0.28
N GLU A 165 10.98 -1.03 -0.43
CA GLU A 165 10.92 -1.08 -1.89
C GLU A 165 9.57 -0.58 -2.43
N TYR A 166 8.48 -0.66 -1.64
CA TYR A 166 7.13 -0.30 -2.07
C TYR A 166 6.37 0.45 -0.98
N ILE A 167 5.73 1.56 -1.36
CA ILE A 167 4.77 2.29 -0.53
C ILE A 167 3.38 2.06 -1.13
N GLY A 168 2.48 1.44 -0.37
CA GLY A 168 1.14 1.04 -0.82
C GLY A 168 0.20 2.22 -1.08
N ASN A 169 -0.97 1.91 -1.65
CA ASN A 169 -2.01 2.92 -1.85
C ASN A 169 -2.44 3.51 -0.49
N SER A 170 -2.73 4.80 -0.45
CA SER A 170 -3.22 5.47 0.76
C SER A 170 -2.39 5.24 2.02
N ALA A 171 -1.11 4.84 1.90
CA ALA A 171 -0.30 4.38 3.02
C ALA A 171 -0.19 5.40 4.16
N PHE A 172 -0.18 6.69 3.82
CA PHE A 172 -0.15 7.86 4.70
C PHE A 172 -1.35 8.80 4.46
N PHE A 173 -2.47 8.26 3.96
CA PHE A 173 -3.66 9.05 3.67
C PHE A 173 -4.17 9.79 4.93
N ASP A 174 -4.54 11.06 4.78
CA ASP A 174 -5.01 11.93 5.88
C ASP A 174 -4.07 11.99 7.09
N CYS A 175 -2.76 11.80 6.89
CA CYS A 175 -1.75 12.15 7.90
C CYS A 175 -1.62 13.68 7.95
N GLU A 176 -2.66 14.36 8.44
CA GLU A 176 -2.87 15.82 8.34
C GLU A 176 -1.70 16.63 8.91
N ASN A 177 -1.03 16.14 9.97
CA ASN A 177 0.08 16.82 10.64
C ASN A 177 1.45 16.53 10.03
N LEU A 178 1.57 15.64 9.04
CA LEU A 178 2.85 15.30 8.44
C LEU A 178 3.43 16.52 7.72
N GLU A 179 4.62 16.99 8.13
CA GLU A 179 5.20 18.25 7.61
C GLU A 179 6.19 18.03 6.48
N SER A 180 6.90 16.91 6.50
CA SER A 180 7.85 16.54 5.45
C SER A 180 7.95 15.02 5.32
N VAL A 181 8.33 14.56 4.12
CA VAL A 181 8.66 13.15 3.87
C VAL A 181 9.92 13.04 3.05
N THR A 182 10.77 12.06 3.41
CA THR A 182 11.93 11.66 2.63
C THR A 182 11.76 10.19 2.24
N VAL A 183 11.63 9.94 0.94
CA VAL A 183 11.52 8.59 0.38
C VAL A 183 12.94 8.07 0.09
N PRO A 184 13.32 6.87 0.57
CA PRO A 184 14.66 6.35 0.37
C PRO A 184 14.88 5.85 -1.07
N GLU A 185 16.14 5.82 -1.49
CA GLU A 185 16.57 5.49 -2.86
C GLU A 185 16.17 4.09 -3.35
N ASN A 186 15.79 3.18 -2.46
CA ASN A 186 15.38 1.81 -2.86
C ASN A 186 13.89 1.68 -3.19
N VAL A 187 13.09 2.72 -2.95
CA VAL A 187 11.64 2.70 -3.26
C VAL A 187 11.44 2.73 -4.77
N LYS A 188 10.78 1.71 -5.29
CA LYS A 188 10.48 1.53 -6.72
C LYS A 188 9.11 2.07 -7.10
N TYR A 189 8.16 2.00 -6.16
CA TYR A 189 6.76 2.32 -6.38
C TYR A 189 6.13 3.07 -5.20
N ILE A 190 5.32 4.09 -5.53
CA ILE A 190 4.43 4.78 -4.59
C ILE A 190 2.98 4.64 -5.08
N GLY A 191 2.13 4.08 -4.24
CA GLY A 191 0.73 3.81 -4.55
C GLY A 191 -0.15 5.04 -4.73
N SER A 192 -1.34 4.82 -5.27
CA SER A 192 -2.33 5.88 -5.46
C SER A 192 -2.71 6.49 -4.11
N GLN A 193 -2.85 7.81 -4.07
CA GLN A 193 -3.25 8.55 -2.86
C GLN A 193 -2.33 8.33 -1.64
N ALA A 194 -1.11 7.81 -1.82
CA ALA A 194 -0.24 7.42 -0.71
C ALA A 194 -0.02 8.52 0.34
N PHE A 195 -0.01 9.79 -0.05
CA PHE A 195 0.11 10.96 0.84
C PHE A 195 -1.05 11.94 0.65
N ALA A 196 -2.17 11.52 0.06
CA ALA A 196 -3.30 12.42 -0.16
C ALA A 196 -3.90 12.86 1.19
N GLY A 197 -4.33 14.12 1.27
CA GLY A 197 -4.88 14.70 2.50
C GLY A 197 -3.82 15.06 3.56
N CYS A 198 -2.52 14.93 3.28
CA CYS A 198 -1.47 15.48 4.14
C CYS A 198 -1.42 17.01 4.03
N ILE A 199 -2.40 17.69 4.60
CA ILE A 199 -2.64 19.13 4.42
C ILE A 199 -1.51 20.03 4.93
N ASN A 200 -0.71 19.58 5.91
CA ASN A 200 0.45 20.31 6.42
C ASN A 200 1.78 19.88 5.79
N LEU A 201 1.77 18.96 4.80
CA LEU A 201 2.99 18.51 4.14
C LEU A 201 3.55 19.63 3.28
N LYS A 202 4.71 20.15 3.66
CA LYS A 202 5.39 21.28 2.98
C LYS A 202 6.38 20.83 1.93
N THR A 203 7.13 19.76 2.22
CA THR A 203 8.19 19.27 1.35
C THR A 203 8.17 17.75 1.24
N ALA A 204 8.36 17.23 0.03
CA ALA A 204 8.58 15.81 -0.21
C ALA A 204 9.88 15.60 -1.01
N ASP A 205 10.80 14.78 -0.50
CA ASP A 205 11.98 14.32 -1.26
C ASP A 205 11.65 12.96 -1.89
N ILE A 206 11.54 12.91 -3.21
CA ILE A 206 11.16 11.71 -3.97
C ILE A 206 12.29 11.36 -4.94
N PRO A 207 13.02 10.27 -4.72
CA PRO A 207 14.19 9.92 -5.52
C PRO A 207 13.79 9.42 -6.92
N ASP A 208 14.77 9.46 -7.82
CA ASP A 208 14.65 9.00 -9.22
C ASP A 208 14.33 7.51 -9.35
N SER A 209 14.61 6.71 -8.31
CA SER A 209 14.32 5.29 -8.27
C SER A 209 12.82 4.97 -8.27
N VAL A 210 11.97 5.93 -7.92
CA VAL A 210 10.51 5.82 -7.99
C VAL A 210 10.06 5.88 -9.45
N SER A 211 10.19 4.75 -10.14
CA SER A 211 9.93 4.60 -11.58
C SER A 211 8.46 4.41 -11.93
N GLU A 212 7.64 3.92 -10.99
CA GLU A 212 6.20 3.68 -11.18
C GLU A 212 5.40 4.31 -10.03
N ARG A 213 4.22 4.88 -10.35
CA ARG A 213 3.47 5.70 -9.40
C ARG A 213 1.96 5.58 -9.64
N GLY A 214 1.20 5.53 -8.55
CA GLY A 214 -0.24 5.61 -8.59
C GLY A 214 -0.75 7.03 -8.88
N VAL A 215 -2.07 7.17 -9.00
CA VAL A 215 -2.72 8.44 -9.29
C VAL A 215 -2.93 9.21 -7.98
N TYR A 216 -2.87 10.56 -8.02
CA TYR A 216 -3.26 11.43 -6.90
C TYR A 216 -2.40 11.27 -5.64
N VAL A 217 -1.12 10.94 -5.78
CA VAL A 217 -0.21 10.66 -4.64
C VAL A 217 -0.21 11.77 -3.58
N PHE A 218 -0.25 13.05 -3.97
CA PHE A 218 -0.33 14.22 -3.08
C PHE A 218 -1.61 15.05 -3.31
N ALA A 219 -2.72 14.40 -3.67
CA ALA A 219 -3.98 15.12 -3.77
C ALA A 219 -4.34 15.76 -2.42
N GLU A 220 -4.86 16.99 -2.45
CA GLU A 220 -5.27 17.72 -1.25
C GLU A 220 -4.13 18.05 -0.27
N CYS A 221 -2.85 17.93 -0.66
CA CYS A 221 -1.72 18.48 0.08
C CYS A 221 -1.66 20.01 -0.11
N THR A 222 -2.52 20.75 0.59
CA THR A 222 -2.70 22.19 0.42
C THR A 222 -1.50 23.04 0.81
N SER A 223 -0.62 22.55 1.69
CA SER A 223 0.61 23.26 2.10
C SER A 223 1.86 22.84 1.32
N LEU A 224 1.73 22.00 0.30
CA LEU A 224 2.90 21.46 -0.42
C LEU A 224 3.53 22.56 -1.29
N GLU A 225 4.74 22.96 -0.91
CA GLU A 225 5.52 24.02 -1.56
C GLU A 225 6.55 23.44 -2.55
N SER A 226 7.10 22.26 -2.27
CA SER A 226 8.18 21.67 -3.07
C SER A 226 8.19 20.14 -3.07
N ILE A 227 8.49 19.57 -4.23
CA ILE A 227 8.85 18.17 -4.40
C ILE A 227 10.26 18.11 -5.00
N MET A 228 11.21 17.56 -4.25
CA MET A 228 12.61 17.46 -4.64
C MET A 228 12.89 16.13 -5.36
N ARG A 229 13.89 16.16 -6.26
CA ARG A 229 14.44 15.00 -7.01
C ARG A 229 13.47 14.23 -7.90
N LEU A 230 12.29 14.76 -8.15
CA LEU A 230 11.31 14.07 -8.97
C LEU A 230 11.60 14.21 -10.47
N LYS A 231 11.97 13.10 -11.15
CA LYS A 231 11.99 13.04 -12.62
C LYS A 231 10.59 13.03 -13.22
N TYR A 232 10.36 13.91 -14.20
CA TYR A 232 9.15 13.89 -15.01
C TYR A 232 9.16 12.70 -15.98
N THR A 233 8.16 11.82 -15.88
CA THR A 233 8.02 10.62 -16.72
C THR A 233 7.06 10.81 -17.90
N GLY A 234 6.50 12.00 -18.11
CA GLY A 234 5.48 12.24 -19.15
C GLY A 234 4.05 11.89 -18.76
N ASP A 235 3.84 11.27 -17.59
CA ASP A 235 2.52 10.86 -17.11
C ASP A 235 1.88 11.91 -16.18
N SER A 236 0.65 12.31 -16.50
CA SER A 236 -0.16 13.31 -15.78
C SER A 236 -0.68 12.86 -14.40
N ASN A 237 -0.13 11.79 -13.81
CA ASN A 237 -0.66 11.16 -12.61
C ASN A 237 -0.32 11.91 -11.31
N PHE A 238 0.54 12.93 -11.40
CA PHE A 238 0.89 13.86 -10.33
C PHE A 238 -0.01 15.10 -10.33
N ASN A 239 -1.32 14.89 -10.22
CA ASN A 239 -2.23 16.01 -9.97
C ASN A 239 -2.04 16.46 -8.52
N VAL A 240 -1.30 17.56 -8.33
CA VAL A 240 -1.41 18.33 -7.10
C VAL A 240 -2.31 19.52 -7.38
N THR A 241 -3.42 19.58 -6.67
CA THR A 241 -4.55 20.44 -7.00
C THR A 241 -4.56 21.77 -6.27
N SER A 242 -3.61 22.07 -5.37
CA SER A 242 -3.77 23.22 -4.47
C SER A 242 -2.51 23.84 -3.84
N GLY A 243 -1.30 23.57 -4.33
CA GLY A 243 -0.08 24.23 -3.82
C GLY A 243 0.74 24.78 -4.98
N ASN A 244 1.43 25.90 -4.81
CA ASN A 244 2.41 26.44 -5.77
C ASN A 244 3.56 25.44 -5.92
N ILE A 245 3.36 24.42 -6.73
CA ILE A 245 4.38 23.40 -6.94
C ILE A 245 5.30 23.89 -8.03
N TYR A 246 6.47 24.33 -7.59
CA TYR A 246 7.65 24.36 -8.41
C TYR A 246 8.14 22.93 -8.52
N SER A 247 7.59 22.18 -9.47
CA SER A 247 8.21 20.92 -9.86
C SER A 247 9.49 21.28 -10.63
N VAL A 248 10.66 21.03 -10.03
CA VAL A 248 11.92 21.06 -10.78
C VAL A 248 11.93 19.79 -11.64
N ILE A 249 11.60 19.95 -12.92
CA ILE A 249 11.19 18.88 -13.83
C ILE A 249 12.34 18.23 -14.58
N ALA A 250 13.46 18.92 -14.73
CA ALA A 250 14.67 18.35 -15.30
C ALA A 250 15.88 19.23 -14.98
N VAL A 251 17.01 18.58 -14.69
CA VAL A 251 18.34 19.16 -14.90
C VAL A 251 18.78 18.74 -16.29
N GLU A 252 18.68 19.65 -17.27
CA GLU A 252 19.22 19.44 -18.61
C GLU A 252 20.59 20.10 -18.73
N LYS A 253 21.47 19.56 -19.58
CA LYS A 253 22.69 20.26 -19.98
C LYS A 253 22.32 21.26 -21.06
N GLY A 254 22.47 22.56 -20.77
CA GLY A 254 22.36 23.62 -21.76
C GLY A 254 23.38 23.47 -22.88
N PHE A 255 23.18 24.17 -24.00
CA PHE A 255 24.11 24.18 -25.13
C PHE A 255 25.52 24.66 -24.77
N ASP A 256 25.68 25.31 -23.62
CA ASP A 256 26.94 25.77 -23.01
C ASP A 256 27.54 24.77 -22.01
N GLY A 257 26.90 23.63 -21.77
CA GLY A 257 27.32 22.60 -20.82
C GLY A 257 26.96 22.88 -19.35
N LYS A 258 26.29 23.99 -19.05
CA LYS A 258 25.76 24.31 -17.71
C LYS A 258 24.45 23.56 -17.45
N ASP A 259 24.14 23.38 -16.17
CA ASP A 259 22.88 22.78 -15.75
C ASP A 259 21.73 23.80 -15.93
N VAL A 260 20.60 23.35 -16.46
CA VAL A 260 19.41 24.15 -16.76
C VAL A 260 18.23 23.51 -16.05
N TYR A 261 17.48 24.32 -15.31
CA TYR A 261 16.34 23.87 -14.53
C TYR A 261 15.04 24.20 -15.25
N ARG A 262 14.21 23.18 -15.48
CA ARG A 262 12.86 23.35 -16.01
C ARG A 262 11.87 23.38 -14.86
N ILE A 263 11.05 24.43 -14.77
CA ILE A 263 10.00 24.52 -13.75
C ILE A 263 8.65 24.64 -14.45
N ILE A 264 7.71 23.76 -14.10
CA ILE A 264 6.30 23.95 -14.42
C ILE A 264 5.62 24.43 -13.15
N ASP A 265 5.12 25.66 -13.22
CA ASP A 265 4.21 26.26 -12.24
C ASP A 265 2.77 25.82 -12.56
N ASN A 266 1.86 26.02 -11.60
CA ASN A 266 0.43 25.70 -11.61
C ASN A 266 -0.37 26.18 -12.85
N ASN A 267 0.22 27.03 -13.69
CA ASN A 267 -0.37 27.47 -14.95
C ASN A 267 0.01 26.62 -16.17
N LEU A 268 0.76 25.51 -15.99
CA LEU A 268 1.32 24.71 -17.09
C LEU A 268 2.24 25.53 -18.03
N GLU A 269 2.73 26.69 -17.57
CA GLU A 269 3.71 27.48 -18.33
C GLU A 269 5.09 26.85 -18.13
N ASP A 270 5.64 26.38 -19.25
CA ASP A 270 6.98 25.83 -19.33
C ASP A 270 8.02 26.96 -19.24
N ARG A 271 8.68 27.10 -18.09
CA ARG A 271 9.70 28.12 -17.87
C ARG A 271 11.08 27.47 -17.68
N ILE A 272 12.03 27.92 -18.50
CA ILE A 272 13.42 27.46 -18.50
C ILE A 272 14.28 28.50 -17.79
N TYR A 273 14.96 28.10 -16.72
CA TYR A 273 15.87 28.97 -15.96
C TYR A 273 17.31 28.49 -16.10
N SER A 274 18.23 29.42 -16.38
CA SER A 274 19.68 29.16 -16.32
C SER A 274 20.16 29.09 -14.86
N ALA A 275 21.09 28.20 -14.53
CA ALA A 275 21.63 28.03 -13.17
C ALA A 275 22.04 29.34 -12.45
N ASP A 276 22.58 30.32 -13.19
CA ASP A 276 23.05 31.59 -12.63
C ASP A 276 21.92 32.49 -12.03
N LEU A 277 20.64 32.21 -12.35
CA LEU A 277 19.45 32.91 -11.81
C LEU A 277 18.90 32.23 -10.54
N PHE A 278 19.14 30.93 -10.37
CA PHE A 278 18.59 30.14 -9.26
C PHE A 278 19.25 30.49 -7.92
N GLU A 279 20.55 30.80 -7.91
CA GLU A 279 21.30 31.18 -6.71
C GLU A 279 20.96 32.59 -6.16
N LYS A 280 20.11 33.36 -6.85
CA LYS A 280 19.80 34.76 -6.49
C LYS A 280 18.40 34.99 -5.97
N GLU A 281 17.45 34.07 -6.19
CA GLU A 281 16.03 34.26 -5.83
C GLU A 281 15.52 33.29 -4.74
N TYR A 282 16.38 32.41 -4.22
CA TYR A 282 16.09 31.57 -3.04
C TYR A 282 17.28 31.50 -2.08
#